data_AF-A0A9J6ZMH4-F1
#
_entry.id   AF-A0A9J6ZMH4-F1
#
_cell.length_a   1.000
_cell.length_b   1.000
_cell.length_c   1.000
_cell.angle_alpha   90.00
_cell.angle_beta   90.00
_cell.angle_gamma   90.00
#
_symmetry.space_group_name_H-M   'P 1'
#
loop_
_entity.id
_entity.type
_entity.pdbx_description
1 polymer ?
#
loop_
_entity_poly.entity_id
_entity_poly.type
_entity_poly.pdbx_seq_one_letter_code
_entity_poly.pdbx_strand_id
1 'polypeptide(L)'
;MRTGRAISGTSGIRIKVAMIMILLTALLLEACRSAPAVQKNYYLIESVDSVSGRDWKLSAALLEVVNVEVSPAYAGHKIAVREESNRIRYYDYHEWAVLPQLAIQDAVIANLSGTGMTAYAPPGFSGVRADFILRTTVSRMEMQDRGKEFYALLAIDFTVIDNRDRSIRIVHRAIREEKLKSKSMNLFADAISRMLAGECAALAQKIETIPDLIPKQ
;
A
#
# COMPACT_ATOMS: atom_id res chain seq x y z
N MET A 1 -23.56 16.82 -93.80
CA MET A 1 -22.57 17.48 -92.93
C MET A 1 -22.86 17.03 -91.50
N ARG A 2 -22.03 16.13 -90.97
CA ARG A 2 -22.17 15.49 -89.64
C ARG A 2 -21.53 16.41 -88.59
N THR A 3 -22.15 16.53 -87.41
CA THR A 3 -21.50 16.32 -86.10
C THR A 3 -22.49 16.62 -84.97
N GLY A 4 -22.90 15.58 -84.25
CA GLY A 4 -23.51 15.70 -82.93
C GLY A 4 -22.42 15.72 -81.86
N ARG A 5 -22.64 16.45 -80.77
CA ARG A 5 -21.75 16.47 -79.61
C ARG A 5 -22.57 16.23 -78.35
N ALA A 6 -22.47 15.01 -77.83
CA ALA A 6 -23.00 14.60 -76.54
C ALA A 6 -21.99 14.93 -75.45
N ILE A 7 -22.35 15.73 -74.44
CA ILE A 7 -21.56 15.88 -73.21
C ILE A 7 -22.49 16.21 -72.03
N SER A 8 -23.00 15.21 -71.32
CA SER A 8 -23.54 15.42 -69.95
C SER A 8 -23.55 14.11 -69.15
N GLY A 9 -22.39 13.70 -68.63
CA GLY A 9 -22.31 12.50 -67.76
C GLY A 9 -21.18 12.50 -66.74
N THR A 10 -20.19 13.38 -66.89
CA THR A 10 -18.95 13.35 -66.09
C THR A 10 -19.05 14.15 -64.78
N SER A 11 -20.01 15.07 -64.66
CA SER A 11 -20.11 15.97 -63.49
C SER A 11 -20.62 15.28 -62.23
N GLY A 12 -21.63 14.41 -62.35
CA GLY A 12 -22.19 13.68 -61.21
C GLY A 12 -21.25 12.64 -60.60
N ILE A 13 -20.36 12.05 -61.40
CA ILE A 13 -19.35 11.09 -60.94
C ILE A 13 -18.29 11.80 -60.09
N ARG A 14 -17.83 12.99 -60.53
CA ARG A 14 -16.84 13.80 -59.80
C ARG A 14 -17.37 14.25 -58.43
N ILE A 15 -18.64 14.64 -58.35
CA ILE A 15 -19.29 15.06 -57.09
C ILE A 15 -19.39 13.88 -56.11
N LYS A 16 -19.78 12.69 -56.59
CA LYS A 16 -19.86 11.49 -55.75
C LYS A 16 -18.50 11.04 -55.23
N VAL A 17 -17.46 11.09 -56.05
CA VAL A 17 -16.08 10.77 -55.64
C VAL A 17 -15.57 11.77 -54.60
N ALA A 18 -15.85 13.06 -54.77
CA ALA A 18 -15.50 14.08 -53.78
C ALA A 18 -16.21 13.86 -52.43
N MET A 19 -17.51 13.53 -52.44
CA MET A 19 -18.25 13.21 -51.20
C MET A 19 -17.70 11.96 -50.50
N ILE A 20 -17.34 10.92 -51.25
CA ILE A 20 -16.75 9.70 -50.69
C ILE A 20 -15.40 10.01 -50.05
N MET A 21 -14.55 10.80 -50.71
CA MET A 21 -13.25 11.21 -50.15
C MET A 21 -13.41 12.04 -48.87
N ILE A 22 -14.36 12.99 -48.85
CA ILE A 22 -14.65 13.80 -47.65
C ILE A 22 -15.14 12.91 -46.50
N LEU A 23 -16.04 11.96 -46.78
CA LEU A 23 -16.56 11.02 -45.78
C LEU A 23 -15.47 10.11 -45.22
N LEU A 24 -14.60 9.56 -46.08
CA LEU A 24 -13.43 8.78 -45.65
C LEU A 24 -12.46 9.61 -44.80
N THR A 25 -12.24 10.87 -45.16
CA THR A 25 -11.37 11.77 -44.39
C THR A 25 -11.98 12.07 -43.02
N ALA A 26 -13.29 12.28 -42.93
CA ALA A 26 -14.00 12.48 -41.68
C ALA A 26 -13.94 11.24 -40.76
N LEU A 27 -14.12 10.03 -41.32
CA LEU A 27 -14.00 8.76 -40.58
C LEU A 27 -12.56 8.52 -40.05
N LEU A 28 -11.54 8.93 -40.81
CA LEU A 28 -10.14 8.82 -40.38
C LEU A 28 -9.77 9.82 -39.28
N LEU A 29 -10.45 10.98 -39.20
CA LEU A 29 -10.23 11.97 -38.14
C LEU A 29 -10.75 11.49 -36.77
N GLU A 30 -11.79 10.65 -36.73
CA GLU A 30 -12.31 10.07 -35.47
C GLU A 30 -11.40 8.99 -34.88
N ALA A 31 -10.54 8.36 -35.68
CA ALA A 31 -9.59 7.36 -35.23
C ALA A 31 -8.39 7.94 -34.44
N CYS A 32 -8.21 9.27 -34.46
CA CYS A 32 -7.20 9.97 -33.65
C CYS A 32 -7.65 10.32 -32.23
N ARG A 33 -8.81 9.82 -31.77
CA ARG A 33 -9.22 9.99 -30.37
C ARG A 33 -8.34 9.09 -29.48
N SER A 34 -7.19 9.63 -29.07
CA SER A 34 -6.25 8.98 -28.17
C SER A 34 -6.98 8.44 -26.94
N ALA A 35 -6.80 7.15 -26.63
CA ALA A 35 -7.32 6.56 -25.40
C ALA A 35 -6.88 7.42 -24.20
N PRO A 36 -7.75 7.66 -23.21
CA PRO A 36 -7.35 8.40 -22.02
C PRO A 36 -6.14 7.72 -21.39
N ALA A 37 -5.10 8.51 -21.12
CA ALA A 37 -3.88 8.01 -20.50
C ALA A 37 -4.25 7.34 -19.16
N VAL A 38 -3.87 6.07 -18.98
CA VAL A 38 -4.15 5.38 -17.72
C VAL A 38 -3.31 6.03 -16.62
N GLN A 39 -3.99 6.67 -15.66
CA GLN A 39 -3.33 7.37 -14.57
C GLN A 39 -2.83 6.36 -13.53
N LYS A 40 -1.54 6.46 -13.21
CA LYS A 40 -0.91 5.71 -12.12
C LYS A 40 -1.24 6.38 -10.78
N ASN A 41 -1.73 5.59 -9.83
CA ASN A 41 -2.10 6.04 -8.49
C ASN A 41 -1.12 5.49 -7.46
N TYR A 42 -0.81 6.32 -6.46
CA TYR A 42 0.12 6.00 -5.39
C TYR A 42 -0.58 6.02 -4.04
N TYR A 43 -0.27 5.03 -3.20
CA TYR A 43 -0.91 4.80 -1.91
C TYR A 43 0.12 4.81 -0.79
N LEU A 44 -0.29 5.25 0.39
CA LEU A 44 0.56 5.34 1.57
C LEU A 44 0.07 4.35 2.63
N ILE A 45 1.01 3.86 3.43
CA ILE A 45 0.74 3.21 4.70
C ILE A 45 1.03 4.28 5.75
N GLU A 46 0.02 4.72 6.46
CA GLU A 46 0.11 5.85 7.37
C GLU A 46 -0.06 5.40 8.82
N SER A 47 0.51 6.16 9.75
CA SER A 47 0.12 6.06 11.15
C SER A 47 -1.30 6.56 11.32
N VAL A 48 -2.06 5.91 12.20
CA VAL A 48 -3.44 6.31 12.50
C VAL A 48 -3.48 6.68 13.97
N ASP A 49 -4.07 7.83 14.30
CA ASP A 49 -4.31 8.30 15.67
C ASP A 49 -5.35 7.42 16.41
N SER A 50 -5.12 6.11 16.45
CA SER A 50 -6.00 5.10 17.03
C SER A 50 -5.90 5.03 18.56
N VAL A 51 -5.01 5.82 19.14
CA VAL A 51 -4.58 5.74 20.54
C VAL A 51 -5.02 6.96 21.37
N SER A 52 -5.64 7.95 20.73
CA SER A 52 -6.13 9.16 21.37
C SER A 52 -7.14 8.81 22.49
N GLY A 53 -6.77 9.08 23.74
CA GLY A 53 -7.65 8.94 24.92
C GLY A 53 -7.31 7.83 25.92
N ARG A 54 -6.23 7.07 25.73
CA ARG A 54 -5.71 6.18 26.79
C ARG A 54 -4.52 6.82 27.50
N ASP A 55 -4.56 6.83 28.82
CA ASP A 55 -3.40 7.14 29.67
C ASP A 55 -2.46 5.93 29.69
N TRP A 56 -1.42 5.98 28.85
CA TRP A 56 -0.36 4.98 28.87
C TRP A 56 0.57 5.22 30.05
N LYS A 57 1.02 4.14 30.68
CA LYS A 57 2.12 4.25 31.64
C LYS A 57 3.37 4.51 30.83
N LEU A 58 3.90 5.74 30.92
CA LEU A 58 5.14 6.11 30.23
C LEU A 58 6.24 5.11 30.59
N SER A 59 6.70 4.37 29.58
CA SER A 59 7.92 3.59 29.66
C SER A 59 9.09 4.53 29.37
N ALA A 60 10.00 4.69 30.33
CA ALA A 60 11.27 5.37 30.10
C ALA A 60 12.23 4.55 29.22
N ALA A 61 11.87 3.32 28.85
CA ALA A 61 12.72 2.45 28.06
C ALA A 61 12.81 2.92 26.61
N LEU A 62 14.01 2.89 26.07
CA LEU A 62 14.30 3.22 24.68
C LEU A 62 14.08 1.98 23.80
N LEU A 63 13.16 2.08 22.84
CA LEU A 63 12.84 1.00 21.90
C LEU A 63 13.40 1.31 20.51
N GLU A 64 14.39 0.54 20.09
CA GLU A 64 14.95 0.62 18.74
C GLU A 64 14.14 -0.25 17.78
N VAL A 65 13.52 0.38 16.79
CA VAL A 65 12.80 -0.27 15.70
C VAL A 65 13.78 -0.54 14.56
N VAL A 66 14.32 -1.76 14.51
CA VAL A 66 15.23 -2.16 13.43
C VAL A 66 14.47 -2.34 12.11
N ASN A 67 15.22 -2.53 11.02
CA ASN A 67 14.66 -2.68 9.68
C ASN A 67 13.53 -3.72 9.65
N VAL A 68 12.39 -3.31 9.11
CA VAL A 68 11.22 -4.18 8.91
C VAL A 68 11.51 -5.16 7.79
N GLU A 69 11.33 -6.44 8.07
CA GLU A 69 11.43 -7.50 7.07
C GLU A 69 10.06 -7.72 6.42
N VAL A 70 9.94 -7.46 5.12
CA VAL A 70 8.72 -7.78 4.35
C VAL A 70 9.05 -8.89 3.38
N SER A 71 8.22 -9.94 3.34
CA SER A 71 8.39 -11.07 2.42
C SER A 71 8.50 -10.58 0.96
N PRO A 72 9.39 -11.14 0.12
CA PRO A 72 9.70 -10.61 -1.21
C PRO A 72 8.50 -10.36 -2.12
N ALA A 73 7.45 -11.16 -2.00
CA ALA A 73 6.21 -10.99 -2.78
C ALA A 73 5.44 -9.69 -2.46
N TYR A 74 5.74 -9.03 -1.34
CA TYR A 74 5.07 -7.80 -0.89
C TYR A 74 6.06 -6.65 -0.66
N ALA A 75 7.33 -6.86 -1.02
CA ALA A 75 8.44 -5.96 -0.71
C ALA A 75 8.60 -4.79 -1.69
N GLY A 76 7.95 -4.84 -2.86
CA GLY A 76 8.09 -3.83 -3.91
C GLY A 76 7.02 -2.74 -3.84
N HIS A 77 7.13 -1.77 -4.75
CA HIS A 77 6.10 -0.74 -4.95
C HIS A 77 4.78 -1.31 -5.45
N LYS A 78 4.78 -2.49 -6.09
CA LYS A 78 3.57 -3.09 -6.64
C LYS A 78 2.68 -3.64 -5.52
N ILE A 79 1.39 -3.31 -5.57
CA ILE A 79 0.40 -3.85 -4.62
C ILE A 79 0.00 -5.27 -5.05
N ALA A 80 0.15 -6.22 -4.12
CA ALA A 80 -0.20 -7.62 -4.34
C ALA A 80 -1.71 -7.87 -4.20
N VAL A 81 -2.24 -8.65 -5.13
CA VAL A 81 -3.63 -9.13 -5.14
C VAL A 81 -3.62 -10.64 -5.31
N ARG A 82 -4.34 -11.35 -4.45
CA ARG A 82 -4.55 -12.79 -4.55
C ARG A 82 -5.96 -13.08 -5.04
N GLU A 83 -6.06 -13.69 -6.21
CA GLU A 83 -7.36 -14.09 -6.81
C GLU A 83 -7.66 -15.58 -6.57
N GLU A 84 -6.63 -16.40 -6.45
CA GLU A 84 -6.72 -17.84 -6.23
C GLU A 84 -5.73 -18.25 -5.14
N SER A 85 -5.85 -19.46 -4.59
CA SER A 85 -5.04 -19.93 -3.45
C SER A 85 -3.54 -19.67 -3.61
N ASN A 86 -2.99 -19.92 -4.80
CA ASN A 86 -1.56 -19.84 -5.10
C ASN A 86 -1.18 -18.81 -6.17
N ARG A 87 -2.12 -17.97 -6.63
CA ARG A 87 -1.86 -16.96 -7.67
C ARG A 87 -1.89 -15.55 -7.10
N ILE A 88 -0.75 -14.87 -7.14
CA ILE A 88 -0.63 -13.43 -6.87
C ILE A 88 -0.48 -12.71 -8.21
N ARG A 89 -1.22 -11.61 -8.36
CA ARG A 89 -1.03 -10.61 -9.42
C ARG A 89 -0.68 -9.27 -8.77
N TYR A 90 0.06 -8.46 -9.51
CA TYR A 90 0.39 -7.09 -9.14
C TYR A 90 -0.44 -6.12 -9.99
N TYR A 91 -0.94 -5.03 -9.40
CA TYR A 91 -1.59 -3.98 -10.20
C TYR A 91 -0.56 -3.13 -10.96
N ASP A 92 -0.79 -2.94 -12.25
CA ASP A 92 0.12 -2.15 -13.08
C ASP A 92 0.07 -0.65 -12.78
N TYR A 93 -1.10 -0.13 -12.39
CA TYR A 93 -1.38 1.30 -12.20
C TYR A 93 -1.65 1.71 -10.76
N HIS A 94 -1.45 0.79 -9.80
CA HIS A 94 -1.60 1.06 -8.37
C HIS A 94 -0.35 0.61 -7.62
N GLU A 95 0.32 1.56 -6.98
CA GLU A 95 1.59 1.32 -6.31
C GLU A 95 1.63 1.95 -4.93
N TRP A 96 2.44 1.37 -4.05
CA TRP A 96 2.89 2.05 -2.86
C TRP A 96 3.78 3.22 -3.25
N ALA A 97 3.54 4.40 -2.68
CA ALA A 97 4.36 5.59 -2.88
C ALA A 97 5.77 5.40 -2.29
N VAL A 98 5.86 4.64 -1.20
CA VAL A 98 7.08 4.31 -0.45
C VAL A 98 7.18 2.78 -0.37
N LEU A 99 8.40 2.23 -0.35
CA LEU A 99 8.59 0.80 -0.17
C LEU A 99 7.95 0.34 1.16
N PRO A 100 7.19 -0.77 1.17
CA PRO A 100 6.47 -1.23 2.35
C PRO A 100 7.31 -1.38 3.61
N GLN A 101 8.57 -1.81 3.50
CA GLN A 101 9.48 -1.94 4.64
C GLN A 101 9.67 -0.60 5.35
N LEU A 102 9.90 0.47 4.57
CA LEU A 102 10.14 1.82 5.09
C LEU A 102 8.84 2.40 5.64
N ALA A 103 7.75 2.33 4.87
CA ALA A 103 6.46 2.87 5.27
C ALA A 103 5.92 2.21 6.56
N ILE A 104 6.10 0.89 6.70
CA ILE A 104 5.70 0.16 7.91
C ILE A 104 6.63 0.50 9.07
N GLN A 105 7.94 0.68 8.85
CA GLN A 105 8.86 1.10 9.91
C GLN A 105 8.44 2.47 10.47
N ASP A 106 8.21 3.44 9.60
CA ASP A 106 7.79 4.79 9.98
C ASP A 106 6.44 4.77 10.70
N ALA A 107 5.46 4.02 10.18
CA ALA A 107 4.16 3.89 10.81
C ALA A 107 4.24 3.18 12.18
N VAL A 108 5.10 2.16 12.34
CA VAL A 108 5.31 1.49 13.64
C VAL A 108 5.92 2.47 14.64
N ILE A 109 6.94 3.23 14.25
CA ILE A 109 7.57 4.25 15.11
C ILE A 109 6.55 5.29 15.53
N ALA A 110 5.78 5.84 14.59
CA ALA A 110 4.78 6.87 14.88
C ALA A 110 3.66 6.35 15.79
N ASN A 111 3.09 5.18 15.49
CA ASN A 111 2.02 4.59 16.30
C ASN A 111 2.48 4.25 17.72
N LEU A 112 3.69 3.70 17.90
CA LEU A 112 4.24 3.40 19.24
C LEU A 112 4.66 4.68 19.98
N SER A 113 5.17 5.70 19.29
CA SER A 113 5.47 6.99 19.92
C SER A 113 4.20 7.66 20.45
N GLY A 114 3.08 7.49 19.74
CA GLY A 114 1.75 7.91 20.19
C GLY A 114 1.25 7.22 21.47
N THR A 115 1.88 6.12 21.91
CA THR A 115 1.58 5.44 23.20
C THR A 115 2.51 5.91 24.32
N GLY A 116 3.26 7.00 24.14
CA GLY A 116 4.22 7.51 25.13
C GLY A 116 5.53 6.70 25.22
N MET A 117 5.74 5.71 24.34
CA MET A 117 7.01 5.01 24.23
C MET A 117 8.02 5.84 23.44
N THR A 118 9.30 5.80 23.81
CA THR A 118 10.35 6.39 22.98
C THR A 118 10.81 5.36 21.95
N ALA A 119 10.14 5.30 20.81
CA ALA A 119 10.48 4.44 19.68
C ALA A 119 11.27 5.21 18.62
N TYR A 120 12.34 4.62 18.08
CA TYR A 120 13.15 5.26 17.05
C TYR A 120 13.81 4.25 16.12
N ALA A 121 14.14 4.66 14.90
CA ALA A 121 14.99 3.88 14.00
C ALA A 121 16.47 4.09 14.38
N PRO A 122 17.33 3.05 14.28
CA PRO A 122 18.74 3.19 14.63
C PRO A 122 19.40 4.31 13.82
N PRO A 123 19.93 5.36 14.46
CA PRO A 123 20.79 6.30 13.77
C PRO A 123 22.08 5.56 13.41
N GLY A 124 22.50 5.65 12.15
CA GLY A 124 23.70 4.95 11.66
C GLY A 124 24.99 5.23 12.44
N PHE A 125 25.01 6.26 13.29
CA PHE A 125 26.12 6.66 14.18
C PHE A 125 25.62 7.42 15.42
N SER A 126 24.88 6.80 16.35
CA SER A 126 24.68 7.40 17.68
C SER A 126 25.05 6.45 18.81
N GLY A 127 25.67 7.00 19.86
CA GLY A 127 25.98 6.29 21.11
C GLY A 127 24.77 6.05 22.01
N VAL A 128 23.53 6.26 21.52
CA VAL A 128 22.32 5.93 22.27
C VAL A 128 22.12 4.43 22.23
N ARG A 129 22.32 3.78 23.38
CA ARG A 129 22.07 2.35 23.56
C ARG A 129 20.59 2.14 23.86
N ALA A 130 19.89 1.46 22.95
CA ALA A 130 18.52 1.03 23.20
C ALA A 130 18.45 0.03 24.37
N ASP A 131 17.40 0.09 25.16
CA ASP A 131 17.09 -0.93 26.17
C ASP A 131 16.54 -2.19 25.49
N PHE A 132 15.71 -1.97 24.47
CA PHE A 132 15.04 -3.05 23.73
C PHE A 132 15.12 -2.84 22.22
N ILE A 133 15.10 -3.95 21.50
CA ILE A 133 15.04 -3.99 20.04
C ILE A 133 13.67 -4.56 19.64
N LEU A 134 12.95 -3.84 18.78
CA LEU A 134 11.76 -4.31 18.10
C LEU A 134 12.12 -4.80 16.71
N ARG A 135 11.98 -6.11 16.48
CA ARG A 135 11.99 -6.69 15.15
C ARG A 135 10.55 -6.86 14.65
N THR A 136 10.31 -6.43 13.42
CA THR A 136 9.02 -6.56 12.75
C THR A 136 9.18 -7.36 11.47
N THR A 137 8.33 -8.37 11.28
CA THR A 137 8.27 -9.17 10.06
C THR A 137 6.86 -9.18 9.50
N VAL A 138 6.71 -8.89 8.21
CA VAL A 138 5.44 -8.94 7.48
C VAL A 138 5.50 -10.10 6.50
N SER A 139 4.77 -11.17 6.82
CA SER A 139 4.75 -12.37 6.01
C SER A 139 3.71 -12.31 4.89
N ARG A 140 2.64 -11.53 5.07
CA ARG A 140 1.59 -11.28 4.05
C ARG A 140 1.04 -9.87 4.16
N MET A 141 0.90 -9.23 3.01
CA MET A 141 0.22 -7.93 2.87
C MET A 141 -0.41 -7.86 1.47
N GLU A 142 -1.69 -8.19 1.37
CA GLU A 142 -2.34 -8.36 0.07
C GLU A 142 -3.84 -8.07 0.13
N MET A 143 -4.39 -7.64 -1.01
CA MET A 143 -5.83 -7.72 -1.23
C MET A 143 -6.18 -9.14 -1.66
N GLN A 144 -7.18 -9.75 -1.04
CA GLN A 144 -7.80 -10.97 -1.55
C GLN A 144 -9.04 -10.61 -2.36
N ASP A 145 -9.06 -11.02 -3.62
CA ASP A 145 -10.20 -10.95 -4.51
C ASP A 145 -10.90 -12.31 -4.50
N ARG A 146 -12.00 -12.41 -3.76
CA ARG A 146 -12.84 -13.63 -3.66
C ARG A 146 -14.06 -13.52 -4.59
N GLY A 147 -13.91 -12.86 -5.73
CA GLY A 147 -14.95 -12.66 -6.73
C GLY A 147 -15.90 -11.52 -6.38
N LYS A 148 -16.90 -11.76 -5.52
CA LYS A 148 -17.87 -10.73 -5.11
C LYS A 148 -17.43 -9.94 -3.87
N GLU A 149 -16.42 -10.43 -3.18
CA GLU A 149 -15.95 -9.87 -1.92
C GLU A 149 -14.45 -9.62 -1.99
N PHE A 150 -14.03 -8.53 -1.38
CA PHE A 150 -12.63 -8.12 -1.33
C PHE A 150 -12.23 -8.02 0.12
N TYR A 151 -11.03 -8.50 0.45
CA TYR A 151 -10.52 -8.46 1.81
C TYR A 151 -9.12 -7.85 1.81
N ALA A 152 -8.84 -7.00 2.79
CA ALA A 152 -7.47 -6.62 3.14
C ALA A 152 -6.91 -7.67 4.10
N LEU A 153 -5.69 -8.14 3.87
CA LEU A 153 -5.01 -9.04 4.78
C LEU A 153 -3.63 -8.50 5.17
N LEU A 154 -3.35 -8.52 6.48
CA LEU A 154 -2.05 -8.24 7.07
C LEU A 154 -1.66 -9.40 8.00
N ALA A 155 -0.51 -10.04 7.74
CA ALA A 155 0.10 -10.99 8.66
C ALA A 155 1.45 -10.43 9.14
N ILE A 156 1.52 -10.10 10.42
CA ILE A 156 2.62 -9.37 11.03
C ILE A 156 3.07 -10.01 12.35
N ASP A 157 4.38 -10.05 12.54
CA ASP A 157 5.04 -10.53 13.74
C ASP A 157 5.91 -9.40 14.32
N PHE A 158 5.73 -9.12 15.61
CA PHE A 158 6.58 -8.26 16.42
C PHE A 158 7.33 -9.10 17.45
N THR A 159 8.65 -8.92 17.51
CA THR A 159 9.50 -9.53 18.53
C THR A 159 10.27 -8.46 19.29
N VAL A 160 10.06 -8.39 20.60
CA VAL A 160 10.79 -7.47 21.49
C VAL A 160 11.92 -8.25 22.16
N ILE A 161 13.13 -7.74 22.02
CA ILE A 161 14.37 -8.38 22.50
C ILE A 161 15.04 -7.44 23.50
N ASP A 162 15.44 -7.94 24.66
CA ASP A 162 16.24 -7.17 25.62
C ASP A 162 17.67 -7.00 25.08
N ASN A 163 18.16 -5.77 24.98
CA ASN A 163 19.45 -5.48 24.38
C ASN A 163 20.64 -5.81 25.30
N ARG A 164 20.40 -6.14 26.58
CA ARG A 164 21.44 -6.48 27.56
C ARG A 164 21.84 -7.95 27.45
N ASP A 165 20.86 -8.85 27.45
CA ASP A 165 21.08 -10.31 27.46
C ASP A 165 20.62 -11.02 26.18
N ARG A 166 20.04 -10.26 25.23
CA ARG A 166 19.50 -10.76 23.95
C ARG A 166 18.32 -11.73 24.10
N SER A 167 17.69 -11.77 25.28
CA SER A 167 16.52 -12.60 25.52
C SER A 167 15.28 -12.04 24.82
N ILE A 168 14.43 -12.92 24.33
CA ILE A 168 13.12 -12.54 23.76
C ILE A 168 12.16 -12.29 24.93
N ARG A 169 11.60 -11.08 24.98
CA ARG A 169 10.67 -10.64 26.03
C ARG A 169 9.23 -10.74 25.58
N ILE A 170 8.95 -10.40 24.31
CA ILE A 170 7.61 -10.49 23.72
C ILE A 170 7.71 -11.11 22.33
N VAL A 171 6.77 -12.01 22.05
CA VAL A 171 6.39 -12.38 20.69
C VAL A 171 4.90 -12.04 20.53
N HIS A 172 4.60 -11.18 19.57
CA HIS A 172 3.25 -10.85 19.17
C HIS A 172 3.09 -11.22 17.70
N ARG A 173 2.18 -12.15 17.40
CA ARG A 173 1.84 -12.54 16.03
C ARG A 173 0.37 -12.25 15.78
N ALA A 174 0.07 -11.66 14.63
CA ALA A 174 -1.28 -11.33 14.25
C ALA A 174 -1.51 -11.59 12.77
N ILE A 175 -2.68 -12.16 12.46
CA ILE A 175 -3.25 -12.18 11.12
C ILE A 175 -4.55 -11.41 11.22
N ARG A 176 -4.61 -10.27 10.51
CA ARG A 176 -5.81 -9.45 10.38
C ARG A 176 -6.37 -9.58 8.99
N GLU A 177 -7.68 -9.71 8.93
CA GLU A 177 -8.46 -9.74 7.70
C GLU A 177 -9.67 -8.82 7.89
N GLU A 178 -9.91 -7.92 6.94
CA GLU A 178 -11.07 -7.03 6.95
C GLU A 178 -11.74 -7.04 5.58
N LYS A 179 -13.05 -7.24 5.57
CA LYS A 179 -13.85 -7.14 4.36
C LYS A 179 -13.94 -5.68 3.91
N LEU A 180 -13.54 -5.41 2.67
CA LEU A 180 -13.64 -4.10 2.05
C LEU A 180 -15.04 -3.88 1.46
N LYS A 181 -15.51 -2.64 1.53
CA LYS A 181 -16.82 -2.24 0.98
C LYS A 181 -16.88 -2.37 -0.55
N SER A 182 -15.74 -2.24 -1.22
CA SER A 182 -15.61 -2.35 -2.67
C SER A 182 -14.16 -2.68 -3.05
N LYS A 183 -13.95 -3.01 -4.34
CA LYS A 183 -12.61 -3.18 -4.93
C LYS A 183 -11.91 -1.84 -5.08
N SER A 184 -11.35 -1.32 -3.98
CA SER A 184 -10.67 -0.03 -3.94
C SER A 184 -9.31 -0.16 -3.28
N MET A 185 -8.26 0.26 -3.99
CA MET A 185 -6.90 0.28 -3.43
C MET A 185 -6.76 1.30 -2.29
N ASN A 186 -7.56 2.38 -2.32
CA ASN A 186 -7.57 3.34 -1.23
C ASN A 186 -8.14 2.71 0.05
N LEU A 187 -9.25 1.96 -0.07
CA LEU A 187 -9.82 1.25 1.09
C LEU A 187 -8.89 0.15 1.60
N PHE A 188 -8.14 -0.50 0.71
CA PHE A 188 -7.13 -1.47 1.10
C PHE A 188 -5.98 -0.83 1.88
N ALA A 189 -5.41 0.28 1.37
CA ALA A 189 -4.33 1.00 2.05
C ALA A 189 -4.76 1.53 3.43
N ASP A 190 -5.98 2.08 3.53
CA ASP A 190 -6.60 2.48 4.80
C ASP A 190 -6.73 1.30 5.78
N ALA A 191 -7.25 0.16 5.30
CA ALA A 191 -7.40 -1.03 6.14
C ALA A 191 -6.06 -1.55 6.66
N ILE A 192 -5.02 -1.60 5.81
CA ILE A 192 -3.66 -1.98 6.25
C ILE A 192 -3.12 -1.02 7.31
N SER A 193 -3.28 0.29 7.11
CA SER A 193 -2.84 1.32 8.05
C SER A 193 -3.52 1.17 9.42
N ARG A 194 -4.84 0.97 9.43
CA ARG A 194 -5.62 0.75 10.66
C ARG A 194 -5.28 -0.58 11.35
N MET A 195 -5.12 -1.67 10.60
CA MET A 195 -4.70 -2.96 11.15
C MET A 195 -3.34 -2.86 11.82
N LEU A 196 -2.37 -2.21 11.15
CA LEU A 196 -1.04 -2.00 11.69
C LEU A 196 -1.08 -1.19 12.99
N ALA A 197 -1.82 -0.08 13.00
CA ALA A 197 -1.97 0.75 14.19
C ALA A 197 -2.62 -0.02 15.36
N GLY A 198 -3.63 -0.85 15.06
CA GLY A 198 -4.26 -1.75 16.04
C GLY A 198 -3.26 -2.75 16.65
N GLU A 199 -2.39 -3.35 15.84
CA GLU A 199 -1.37 -4.27 16.36
C GLU A 199 -0.24 -3.55 17.12
N CYS A 200 0.12 -2.33 16.74
CA CYS A 200 1.02 -1.49 17.53
C CYS A 200 0.42 -1.18 18.92
N ALA A 201 -0.87 -0.83 18.98
CA ALA A 201 -1.55 -0.60 20.26
C ALA A 201 -1.64 -1.88 21.11
N ALA A 202 -1.87 -3.04 20.49
CA ALA A 202 -1.85 -4.33 21.18
C ALA A 202 -0.45 -4.73 21.66
N LEU A 203 0.60 -4.38 20.91
CA LEU A 203 1.98 -4.56 21.33
C LEU A 203 2.32 -3.66 22.53
N ALA A 204 1.96 -2.38 22.47
CA ALA A 204 2.18 -1.43 23.57
C ALA A 204 1.54 -1.92 24.88
N GLN A 205 0.31 -2.45 24.81
CA GLN A 205 -0.34 -3.09 25.97
C GLN A 205 0.47 -4.24 26.55
N LYS A 206 1.04 -5.10 25.71
CA LYS A 206 1.89 -6.21 26.18
C LYS A 206 3.17 -5.68 26.84
N ILE A 207 3.75 -4.62 26.29
CA ILE A 207 4.96 -3.98 26.83
C ILE A 207 4.72 -3.44 28.24
N GLU A 208 3.57 -2.81 28.49
CA GLU A 208 3.19 -2.33 29.84
C GLU A 208 3.07 -3.45 30.89
N THR A 209 2.84 -4.70 30.48
CA THR A 209 2.75 -5.82 31.43
C THR A 209 4.10 -6.30 31.94
N ILE A 210 5.21 -5.86 31.33
CA ILE A 210 6.54 -6.30 31.73
C ILE A 210 7.07 -5.34 32.80
N PRO A 211 7.28 -5.81 34.05
CA PRO A 211 7.70 -4.94 35.15
C PRO A 211 9.06 -4.26 34.91
N ASP A 212 9.96 -4.94 34.20
CA ASP A 212 11.29 -4.42 33.85
C ASP A 212 11.27 -3.36 32.74
N LEU A 213 10.12 -3.16 32.09
CA LEU A 213 9.89 -2.18 31.02
C LEU A 213 9.23 -0.88 31.54
N ILE A 214 8.84 -0.85 32.81
CA ILE A 214 8.33 0.36 33.48
C ILE A 214 9.49 0.95 34.30
N PRO A 215 9.77 2.26 34.22
CA PRO A 215 10.78 2.87 35.08
C PRO A 215 10.47 2.58 36.54
N LYS A 216 11.45 2.08 37.29
CA LYS A 216 11.36 2.06 38.76
C LYS A 216 11.40 3.51 39.22
N GLN A 217 10.37 3.93 39.97
CA GLN A 217 10.34 5.21 40.66
C GLN A 217 11.47 5.33 41.68
#